data_AF-A0A158HNZ2-F1
#
_entry.id   AF-A0A158HNZ2-F1
#
_cell.length_a   1.000
_cell.length_b   1.000
_cell.length_c   1.000
_cell.angle_alpha   90.00
_cell.angle_beta   90.00
_cell.angle_gamma   90.00
#
_symmetry.space_group_name_H-M   'P 1'
#
loop_
_entity.id
_entity.type
_entity.pdbx_description
1 polymer ?
#
loop_
_entity_poly.entity_id
_entity_poly.type
_entity_poly.pdbx_seq_one_letter_code
_entity_poly.pdbx_strand_id
1 'polypeptide(L)' 'MTHENLTKDQFFERLGAIGDEMIAAYGKDFAMGALVLAARFIAERKPDSGKAESVIYTGETRV' A
#
# COMPACT_ATOMS: atom_id res chain seq x y z
N MET A 1 -10.65 -20.04 -0.63
CA MET A 1 -10.40 -18.59 -0.64
C MET A 1 -9.81 -18.24 0.71
N THR A 2 -8.48 -18.23 0.78
CA THR A 2 -7.70 -18.32 2.02
C THR A 2 -7.61 -16.97 2.72
N HIS A 3 -7.61 -17.00 4.05
CA HIS A 3 -7.72 -15.85 4.97
C HIS A 3 -6.75 -14.67 4.75
N GLU A 4 -5.70 -14.82 3.94
CA GLU A 4 -4.71 -13.77 3.63
C GLU A 4 -5.25 -12.61 2.78
N ASN A 5 -6.27 -12.83 1.95
CA ASN A 5 -6.83 -11.72 1.16
C ASN A 5 -7.68 -10.80 2.05
N LEU A 6 -8.42 -11.38 3.00
CA LEU A 6 -9.23 -10.61 3.97
C LEU A 6 -8.39 -9.67 4.83
N THR A 7 -7.15 -10.05 5.17
CA THR A 7 -6.29 -9.20 5.99
C THR A 7 -5.70 -8.05 5.18
N LYS A 8 -5.33 -8.27 3.91
CA LYS A 8 -4.80 -7.22 3.02
C LYS A 8 -5.83 -6.14 2.75
N ASP A 9 -7.07 -6.52 2.44
CA ASP A 9 -8.14 -5.57 2.14
C ASP A 9 -8.44 -4.64 3.32
N GLN A 10 -8.41 -5.16 4.56
CA GLN A 10 -8.57 -4.35 5.78
C GLN A 10 -7.47 -3.30 5.94
N PHE A 11 -6.23 -3.58 5.52
CA PHE A 11 -5.18 -2.58 5.55
C PHE A 11 -5.43 -1.47 4.54
N PHE A 12 -5.93 -1.80 3.35
CA PHE A 12 -6.31 -0.79 2.36
C PHE A 12 -7.48 0.08 2.81
N GLU A 13 -8.50 -0.52 3.44
CA GLU A 13 -9.61 0.24 4.02
C GLU A 13 -9.15 1.23 5.10
N ARG A 14 -8.29 0.77 6.03
CA ARG A 14 -7.74 1.63 7.08
C ARG A 14 -6.84 2.73 6.51
N LEU A 15 -6.05 2.42 5.49
CA LEU A 15 -5.21 3.42 4.83
C LEU A 15 -6.05 4.47 4.11
N GLY A 16 -7.16 4.05 3.50
CA GLY A 16 -8.16 4.94 2.90
C GLY A 16 -8.77 5.89 3.95
N ALA A 17 -9.23 5.35 5.08
CA ALA A 17 -9.80 6.14 6.16
C ALA A 17 -8.82 7.20 6.70
N ILE A 18 -7.54 6.83 6.88
CA ILE A 18 -6.50 7.79 7.28
C ILE A 18 -6.30 8.86 6.21
N GLY A 19 -6.30 8.46 4.94
CA GLY A 19 -6.22 9.40 3.81
C GLY A 19 -7.36 10.41 3.84
N ASP A 20 -8.59 9.96 4.08
CA ASP A 20 -9.78 10.82 4.18
C ASP A 20 -9.70 11.79 5.36
N GLU A 21 -9.22 11.32 6.53
CA GLU A 21 -8.96 12.19 7.70
C GLU A 21 -7.93 13.28 7.36
N MET A 22 -6.84 12.93 6.67
CA MET A 22 -5.81 13.88 6.24
C MET A 22 -6.35 14.90 5.23
N ILE A 23 -7.21 14.46 4.29
CA ILE A 23 -7.87 15.34 3.33
C ILE A 23 -8.78 16.33 4.05
N ALA A 24 -9.58 15.86 5.01
CA ALA A 24 -10.51 16.70 5.75
C ALA A 24 -9.78 17.75 6.61
N ALA A 25 -8.64 17.40 7.19
CA ALA A 25 -7.88 18.30 8.07
C ALA A 25 -6.96 19.28 7.32
N TYR A 26 -6.32 18.84 6.22
CA TYR A 26 -5.21 19.57 5.60
C TYR A 26 -5.30 19.67 4.07
N GLY A 27 -6.30 19.06 3.46
CA GLY A 27 -6.52 19.08 2.01
C GLY A 27 -5.84 17.94 1.25
N LYS A 28 -6.29 17.76 0.01
CA LYS A 28 -5.94 16.62 -0.84
C LYS A 28 -4.46 16.56 -1.21
N ASP A 29 -3.85 17.69 -1.50
CA ASP A 29 -2.45 17.74 -1.93
C ASP A 29 -1.49 17.33 -0.81
N PHE A 30 -1.80 17.73 0.43
CA PHE A 30 -1.06 17.29 1.61
C PHE A 30 -1.19 15.78 1.82
N ALA A 31 -2.43 15.25 1.83
CA ALA A 31 -2.68 13.83 2.06
C ALA A 31 -1.95 12.95 1.03
N MET A 32 -2.03 13.33 -0.25
CA MET A 32 -1.36 12.62 -1.33
C MET A 32 0.16 12.65 -1.17
N GLY A 33 0.74 13.83 -0.91
CA GLY A 33 2.19 13.97 -0.73
C GLY A 33 2.72 13.16 0.45
N ALA A 34 2.02 13.18 1.58
CA ALA A 34 2.39 12.44 2.78
C ALA A 34 2.30 10.91 2.58
N LEU A 35 1.26 10.39 1.91
CA LEU A 35 1.16 8.97 1.59
C LEU A 35 2.24 8.50 0.61
N VAL A 36 2.57 9.31 -0.40
CA VAL A 36 3.68 9.03 -1.34
C VAL A 36 5.02 9.00 -0.60
N LEU A 37 5.27 9.94 0.32
CA LEU A 37 6.48 9.94 1.15
C LEU A 37 6.56 8.72 2.06
N ALA A 38 5.45 8.32 2.68
CA ALA A 38 5.39 7.12 3.50
C ALA A 38 5.73 5.86 2.69
N ALA A 39 5.17 5.73 1.48
CA ALA A 39 5.49 4.62 0.58
C ALA A 39 6.98 4.61 0.19
N ARG A 40 7.55 5.79 -0.14
CA ARG A 40 8.97 5.93 -0.49
C ARG A 40 9.87 5.53 0.66
N PHE A 41 9.55 5.94 1.88
CA PHE A 41 10.30 5.56 3.07
C PHE A 41 10.29 4.05 3.34
N ILE A 42 9.16 3.38 3.10
CA ILE A 42 9.07 1.92 3.20
C ILE A 42 9.93 1.24 2.12
N ALA A 43 9.90 1.75 0.89
CA ALA A 43 10.70 1.22 -0.21
C ALA A 43 12.21 1.42 0.01
N GLU A 44 12.61 2.55 0.60
CA GLU A 44 14.00 2.88 0.95
C GLU A 44 14.51 2.09 2.16
N ARG A 45 13.63 1.75 3.11
CA ARG A 45 13.93 0.88 4.26
C ARG A 45 14.05 -0.61 3.89
N LYS A 46 14.39 -0.94 2.65
CA LYS A 46 14.70 -2.32 2.28
C LYS A 46 15.78 -2.86 3.24
N PRO A 47 15.56 -4.01 3.88
CA PRO A 47 16.62 -4.68 4.64
C PRO A 47 17.73 -5.04 3.65
N ASP A 48 18.97 -4.94 4.10
CA ASP A 48 20.20 -5.27 3.35
C ASP A 48 20.33 -6.78 3.02
N SER A 49 19.22 -7.48 2.85
CA SER A 49 19.14 -8.92 2.60
C SER A 49 18.48 -9.16 1.24
N GLY A 50 19.30 -9.61 0.30
CA GLY A 50 18.92 -9.85 -1.09
C GLY A 50 17.68 -10.72 -1.28
N LYS A 51 17.02 -10.48 -2.41
CA LYS A 51 15.90 -11.23 -2.99
C LYS A 51 14.58 -11.15 -2.21
N ALA A 52 13.83 -10.09 -2.45
CA ALA A 52 12.38 -10.21 -2.55
C ALA A 52 12.03 -10.12 -4.04
N GLU A 53 11.84 -11.29 -4.65
CA GLU A 53 11.18 -11.42 -5.95
C GLU A 53 9.82 -10.73 -5.84
N SER A 54 9.69 -9.60 -6.52
CA SER A 54 8.40 -9.00 -6.82
C SER A 54 7.65 -9.98 -7.73
N VAL A 55 6.84 -10.86 -7.15
CA VAL A 55 5.80 -11.58 -7.87
C VAL A 55 4.77 -10.53 -8.28
N ILE A 56 4.98 -9.98 -9.47
CA ILE A 56 3.97 -9.21 -10.18
C ILE A 56 2.83 -10.19 -10.45
N TYR A 57 1.64 -9.84 -9.98
CA TYR A 57 0.41 -10.60 -10.21
C TYR A 57 0.09 -10.56 -11.72
N THR A 58 0.57 -11.53 -12.50
CA THR A 58 0.03 -11.77 -13.85
C THR A 58 -1.22 -12.61 -13.68
N GLY A 59 -2.35 -11.92 -13.46
CA GLY A 59 -3.64 -12.50 -13.76
C GLY A 59 -3.75 -12.66 -15.27
N GLU A 60 -3.63 -13.88 -15.77
CA GLU A 60 -4.54 -14.47 -16.75
C GLU A 60 -4.25 -15.97 -16.92
N THR A 61 -5.07 -16.77 -16.26
CA THR A 61 -5.29 -18.16 -16.64
C THR A 61 -6.16 -18.18 -17.89
N ARG A 62 -5.61 -18.64 -19.02
CA ARG A 62 -6.41 -19.28 -20.07
C ARG A 62 -5.70 -20.54 -20.56
N VAL A 63 -6.41 -21.64 -20.31
CA VAL A 63 -6.36 -22.98 -20.88
C VAL A 63 -5.99 -23.03 -22.36
#